data_AF-A0AB33VEH4-F1
#
_entry.id   AF-A0AB33VEH4-F1
#
_cell.length_a   1.000
_cell.length_b   1.000
_cell.length_c   1.000
_cell.angle_alpha   90.00
_cell.angle_beta   90.00
_cell.angle_gamma   90.00
#
_symmetry.space_group_name_H-M   'P 1'
#
loop_
_entity.id
_entity.type
_entity.pdbx_description
1 polymer ?
#
loop_
_entity_poly.entity_id
_entity_poly.type
_entity_poly.pdbx_seq_one_letter_code
_entity_poly.pdbx_strand_id
1 'polypeptide(L)'
;MDPIFSNGWYISMIIGAGMALGMGFVIFLFWPEKIAPNYFTFLRPRYRFNRTTGKVYVLRPRRYGGNVILDWDRVKAHTSWCAPREMTPDQVDDKFARQRRQETAGGYFGMRGLVLYWSPLDPSDPERKGEDVLWVGPKLAGEGLWQYIRTFMEEGIDKVPAPTEYEWLRKGFHTPSQHLEETEMSASRVLDRIGGRGENSTQTKITFLMTFLWAPLHSLAERLCTWPTFPEEWNSDCGQKRREDGIGPEEPLRWTPSPESIAGQQRKSAHV
;
A
#
# COMPACT_ATOMS: atom_id res chain seq x y z
N MET A 1 -32.34 51.72 -10.60
CA MET A 1 -31.23 50.77 -10.76
C MET A 1 -30.42 50.86 -9.51
N ASP A 2 -30.35 49.78 -8.73
CA ASP A 2 -29.49 49.76 -7.55
C ASP A 2 -28.02 49.84 -7.99
N PRO A 3 -27.18 50.58 -7.25
CA PRO A 3 -25.76 50.70 -7.59
C PRO A 3 -25.11 49.32 -7.54
N ILE A 4 -24.35 49.00 -8.59
CA ILE A 4 -23.63 47.72 -8.77
C ILE A 4 -22.76 47.41 -7.53
N PHE A 5 -22.20 48.44 -6.90
CA PHE A 5 -21.43 48.34 -5.66
C PHE A 5 -22.24 48.87 -4.48
N SER A 6 -23.25 48.12 -4.07
CA SER A 6 -24.03 48.41 -2.88
C SER A 6 -23.27 48.01 -1.60
N ASN A 7 -23.67 48.55 -0.43
CA ASN A 7 -23.11 48.11 0.85
C ASN A 7 -23.25 46.59 1.07
N GLY A 8 -24.34 45.99 0.58
CA GLY A 8 -24.52 44.54 0.61
C GLY A 8 -23.47 43.80 -0.22
N TRP A 9 -23.13 44.31 -1.41
CA TRP A 9 -22.07 43.76 -2.25
C TRP A 9 -20.72 43.79 -1.53
N TYR A 10 -20.35 44.92 -0.90
CA TYR A 10 -19.09 45.02 -0.15
C TYR A 10 -19.04 44.05 1.05
N ILE A 11 -20.14 43.91 1.80
CA ILE A 11 -20.22 42.96 2.91
C ILE A 11 -20.04 41.51 2.40
N SER A 12 -20.74 41.14 1.33
CA SER A 12 -20.59 39.81 0.72
C SER A 12 -19.16 39.55 0.22
N MET A 13 -18.50 40.55 -0.37
CA MET A 13 -17.11 40.42 -0.82
C MET A 13 -16.13 40.28 0.35
N ILE A 14 -16.30 41.05 1.43
CA ILE A 14 -15.44 40.94 2.62
C ILE A 14 -15.60 39.57 3.28
N ILE A 15 -16.83 39.09 3.44
CA ILE A 15 -17.10 37.76 4.01
C ILE A 15 -16.51 36.68 3.11
N GLY A 16 -16.76 36.75 1.79
CA GLY A 16 -16.23 35.79 0.83
C GLY A 16 -14.69 35.75 0.80
N ALA A 17 -14.05 36.92 0.79
CA ALA A 17 -12.59 37.03 0.85
C ALA A 17 -12.04 36.49 2.19
N GLY A 18 -12.69 36.80 3.31
CA GLY A 18 -12.32 36.28 4.62
C GLY A 18 -12.42 34.75 4.70
N MET A 19 -13.49 34.16 4.15
CA MET A 19 -13.64 32.70 4.06
C MET A 19 -12.58 32.07 3.16
N ALA A 20 -12.28 32.68 2.01
CA ALA A 20 -11.25 32.19 1.09
C ALA A 20 -9.85 32.24 1.72
N LEU A 21 -9.52 33.34 2.41
CA LEU A 21 -8.25 33.49 3.14
C LEU A 21 -8.16 32.50 4.30
N GLY A 22 -9.24 32.31 5.06
CA GLY A 22 -9.31 31.32 6.14
C GLY A 22 -9.09 29.90 5.64
N MET A 23 -9.75 29.52 4.53
CA MET A 23 -9.54 28.23 3.88
C MET A 23 -8.11 28.08 3.35
N GLY A 24 -7.57 29.12 2.71
CA GLY A 24 -6.19 29.14 2.23
C GLY A 24 -5.17 28.98 3.36
N PHE A 25 -5.41 29.61 4.51
CA PHE A 25 -4.57 29.48 5.70
C PHE A 25 -4.63 28.06 6.29
N VAL A 26 -5.82 27.45 6.36
CA VAL A 26 -5.97 26.04 6.78
C VAL A 26 -5.20 25.13 5.83
N ILE A 27 -5.37 25.28 4.51
CA ILE A 27 -4.64 24.51 3.51
C ILE A 27 -3.13 24.71 3.70
N PHE A 28 -2.66 25.94 3.89
CA PHE A 28 -1.25 26.26 4.13
C PHE A 28 -0.69 25.56 5.37
N LEU A 29 -1.42 25.57 6.49
CA LEU A 29 -1.01 24.89 7.72
C LEU A 29 -0.92 23.36 7.54
N PHE A 30 -1.87 22.76 6.83
CA PHE A 30 -1.91 21.31 6.59
C PHE A 30 -1.10 20.87 5.36
N TRP A 31 -0.58 21.81 4.56
CA TRP A 31 0.15 21.53 3.33
C TRP A 31 1.35 20.62 3.53
N PRO A 32 2.34 20.95 4.41
CA PRO A 32 3.55 20.14 4.52
C PRO A 32 3.32 18.76 5.15
N GLU A 33 2.35 18.65 6.06
CA GLU A 33 2.14 17.43 6.86
C GLU A 33 1.12 16.46 6.25
N LYS A 34 0.09 16.98 5.56
CA LYS A 34 -1.04 16.18 5.07
C LYS A 34 -1.20 16.25 3.56
N ILE A 35 -1.18 17.42 2.96
CA ILE A 35 -1.57 17.56 1.54
C ILE A 35 -0.39 17.21 0.62
N ALA A 36 0.74 17.91 0.75
CA ALA A 36 1.93 17.68 -0.06
C ALA A 36 2.39 16.21 -0.05
N PRO A 37 2.47 15.52 1.11
CA PRO A 37 2.93 14.14 1.12
C PRO A 37 1.98 13.16 0.48
N ASN A 38 0.67 13.36 0.62
CA ASN A 38 -0.34 12.44 0.11
C ASN A 38 -0.60 12.62 -1.39
N TYR A 39 -0.35 13.81 -1.95
CA TYR A 39 -0.78 14.16 -3.31
C TYR A 39 0.33 14.70 -4.23
N PHE A 40 1.52 15.03 -3.71
CA PHE A 40 2.62 15.64 -4.48
C PHE A 40 3.99 14.99 -4.21
N THR A 41 4.01 13.73 -3.76
CA THR A 41 5.24 12.92 -3.62
C THR A 41 5.10 11.58 -4.35
N PHE A 42 6.11 10.70 -4.28
CA PHE A 42 5.97 9.33 -4.81
C PHE A 42 4.71 8.67 -4.28
N LEU A 43 3.85 8.19 -5.19
CA LEU A 43 2.48 7.79 -4.86
C LEU A 43 2.43 6.72 -3.75
N ARG A 44 3.35 5.75 -3.79
CA ARG A 44 3.52 4.69 -2.79
C ARG A 44 4.98 4.24 -2.71
N PRO A 45 5.50 3.88 -1.52
CA PRO A 45 6.74 3.15 -1.42
C PRO A 45 6.60 1.80 -2.15
N ARG A 46 7.68 1.35 -2.78
CA ARG A 46 7.70 0.11 -3.55
C ARG A 46 8.73 -0.82 -2.99
N TYR A 47 8.37 -2.09 -2.95
CA TYR A 47 9.23 -3.17 -2.48
C TYR A 47 9.28 -4.21 -3.58
N ARG A 48 10.47 -4.74 -3.85
CA ARG A 48 10.68 -5.85 -4.78
C ARG A 48 11.46 -6.93 -4.06
N PHE A 49 10.83 -8.09 -3.95
CA PHE A 49 11.44 -9.32 -3.46
C PHE A 49 12.08 -10.02 -4.65
N ASN A 50 13.39 -10.22 -4.62
CA ASN A 50 14.13 -10.84 -5.70
C ASN A 50 14.80 -12.10 -5.15
N ARG A 51 14.23 -13.25 -5.53
CA ARG A 51 14.71 -14.57 -5.12
C ARG A 51 16.12 -14.82 -5.61
N THR A 52 16.41 -14.55 -6.89
CA THR A 52 17.69 -14.86 -7.53
C THR A 52 18.86 -14.20 -6.81
N THR A 53 18.66 -12.96 -6.36
CA THR A 53 19.68 -12.21 -5.62
C THR A 53 19.59 -12.40 -4.10
N GLY A 54 18.50 -12.95 -3.57
CA GLY A 54 18.24 -13.05 -2.14
C GLY A 54 18.03 -11.70 -1.46
N LYS A 55 17.57 -10.68 -2.20
CA LYS A 55 17.49 -9.29 -1.73
C LYS A 55 16.09 -8.72 -1.85
N VAL A 56 15.80 -7.76 -0.97
CA VAL A 56 14.61 -6.94 -0.95
C VAL A 56 15.00 -5.50 -1.27
N TYR A 57 14.54 -5.01 -2.41
CA TYR A 57 14.79 -3.66 -2.87
C TYR A 57 13.64 -2.75 -2.48
N VAL A 58 13.95 -1.62 -1.86
CA VAL A 58 12.97 -0.66 -1.36
C VAL A 58 13.19 0.70 -2.02
N LEU A 59 12.13 1.24 -2.61
CA LEU A 59 12.09 2.62 -3.10
C LEU A 59 11.09 3.41 -2.26
N ARG A 60 11.58 4.40 -1.53
CA ARG A 60 10.74 5.29 -0.70
C ARG A 60 11.38 6.67 -0.56
N PRO A 61 10.58 7.73 -0.31
CA PRO A 61 11.12 9.07 -0.10
C PRO A 61 12.19 9.13 1.00
N ARG A 62 13.17 10.02 0.85
CA ARG A 62 14.28 10.21 1.81
C ARG A 62 13.81 10.44 3.25
N ARG A 63 12.69 11.17 3.42
CA ARG A 63 12.09 11.44 4.74
C ARG A 63 11.62 10.19 5.50
N TYR A 64 11.45 9.07 4.79
CA TYR A 64 11.03 7.79 5.36
C TYR A 64 12.15 6.76 5.40
N GLY A 65 13.41 7.21 5.34
CA GLY A 65 14.60 6.35 5.34
C GLY A 65 15.22 6.12 3.96
N GLY A 66 14.61 6.63 2.88
CA GLY A 66 15.17 6.56 1.53
C GLY A 66 15.23 5.15 0.96
N ASN A 67 15.84 5.03 -0.23
CA ASN A 67 16.00 3.76 -0.91
C ASN A 67 16.99 2.87 -0.16
N VAL A 68 16.68 1.59 -0.03
CA VAL A 68 17.52 0.62 0.69
C VAL A 68 17.49 -0.73 0.00
N ILE A 69 18.58 -1.48 0.16
CA ILE A 69 18.70 -2.86 -0.26
C ILE A 69 18.88 -3.68 1.01
N LEU A 70 18.00 -4.66 1.22
CA LEU A 70 17.94 -5.46 2.43
C LEU A 70 18.16 -6.94 2.10
N ASP A 71 18.97 -7.63 2.89
CA ASP A 71 19.20 -9.06 2.70
C ASP A 71 18.03 -9.86 3.24
N TRP A 72 17.56 -10.85 2.47
CA TRP A 72 16.39 -11.65 2.82
C TRP A 72 16.63 -12.55 4.04
N ASP A 73 17.84 -13.08 4.20
CA ASP A 73 18.24 -13.98 5.29
C ASP A 73 18.06 -13.38 6.70
N ARG A 74 18.14 -12.05 6.82
CA ARG A 74 18.01 -11.31 8.07
C ARG A 74 16.57 -10.93 8.43
N VAL A 75 15.62 -11.14 7.52
CA VAL A 75 14.24 -10.66 7.72
C VAL A 75 13.56 -11.40 8.86
N LYS A 76 12.85 -10.64 9.70
CA LYS A 76 11.95 -11.17 10.73
C LYS A 76 10.54 -10.69 10.46
N ALA A 77 9.61 -11.61 10.30
CA ALA A 77 8.21 -11.28 10.07
C ALA A 77 7.44 -11.16 11.38
N HIS A 78 6.67 -10.09 11.49
CA HIS A 78 5.68 -9.88 12.53
C HIS A 78 4.30 -9.87 11.87
N THR A 79 3.66 -11.04 11.83
CA THR A 79 2.41 -11.29 11.07
C THR A 79 1.14 -10.82 11.77
N SER A 80 1.25 -10.48 13.06
CA SER A 80 0.19 -9.96 13.90
C SER A 80 0.51 -8.56 14.44
N TRP A 81 1.42 -7.83 13.77
CA TRP A 81 1.87 -6.54 14.25
C TRP A 81 0.73 -5.51 14.22
N CYS A 82 0.71 -4.66 15.24
CA CYS A 82 -0.14 -3.49 15.33
C CYS A 82 0.70 -2.34 15.84
N ALA A 83 0.49 -1.14 15.29
CA ALA A 83 1.11 0.06 15.81
C ALA A 83 0.76 0.19 17.31
N PRO A 84 1.75 0.31 18.21
CA PRO A 84 1.46 0.55 19.61
C PRO A 84 0.69 1.88 19.73
N ARG A 85 -0.31 1.93 20.62
CA ARG A 85 -0.79 3.21 21.15
C ARG A 85 0.35 3.87 21.93
N GLU A 86 0.18 5.16 22.24
CA GLU A 86 1.07 5.95 23.12
C GLU A 86 1.78 5.05 24.15
N MET A 87 3.09 4.90 23.95
CA MET A 87 3.95 4.06 24.77
C MET A 87 4.84 5.00 25.55
N THR A 88 4.76 4.95 26.88
CA THR A 88 5.70 5.69 27.71
C THR A 88 7.05 4.96 27.73
N PRO A 89 8.19 5.68 27.81
CA PRO A 89 9.52 5.06 27.71
C PRO A 89 9.78 3.91 28.71
N ASP A 90 9.16 3.97 29.88
CA ASP A 90 9.22 2.93 30.94
C ASP A 90 8.52 1.62 30.55
N GLN A 91 7.62 1.64 29.55
CA GLN A 91 6.82 0.49 29.12
C GLN A 91 7.46 -0.31 27.96
N VAL A 92 8.64 0.11 27.49
CA VAL A 92 9.36 -0.55 26.38
C VAL A 92 9.72 -1.99 26.75
N ASP A 93 10.28 -2.17 27.95
CA ASP A 93 10.79 -3.46 28.44
C ASP A 93 9.82 -4.21 29.37
N ASP A 94 8.67 -3.61 29.71
CA ASP A 94 7.66 -4.26 30.54
C ASP A 94 6.95 -5.41 29.77
N LYS A 95 7.12 -6.63 30.29
CA LYS A 95 6.51 -7.85 29.75
C LYS A 95 4.98 -7.81 29.79
N PHE A 96 4.37 -7.19 30.81
CA PHE A 96 2.91 -7.08 30.91
C PHE A 96 2.35 -6.05 29.94
N ALA A 97 3.01 -4.91 29.76
CA ALA A 97 2.69 -3.96 28.69
C ALA A 97 2.87 -4.58 27.30
N ARG A 98 3.88 -5.43 27.10
CA ARG A 98 4.06 -6.20 25.85
C ARG A 98 2.93 -7.20 25.63
N GLN A 99 2.55 -7.97 26.65
CA GLN A 99 1.48 -8.96 26.56
C GLN A 99 0.11 -8.30 26.29
N ARG A 100 -0.24 -7.22 27.02
CA ARG A 100 -1.46 -6.45 26.75
C ARG A 100 -1.52 -5.91 25.32
N ARG A 101 -0.39 -5.50 24.74
CA ARG A 101 -0.32 -5.08 23.33
C ARG A 101 -0.59 -6.23 22.35
N GLN A 102 -0.14 -7.44 22.69
CA GLN A 102 -0.44 -8.64 21.89
C GLN A 102 -1.92 -9.03 21.98
N GLU A 103 -2.49 -8.97 23.18
CA GLU A 103 -3.92 -9.25 23.41
C GLU A 103 -4.83 -8.20 22.75
N THR A 104 -4.39 -6.93 22.73
CA THR A 104 -5.10 -5.81 22.09
C THR A 104 -4.62 -5.55 20.64
N ALA A 105 -3.95 -6.54 20.02
CA ALA A 105 -3.33 -6.36 18.70
C ALA A 105 -4.38 -5.98 17.66
N GLY A 106 -4.21 -4.79 17.08
CA GLY A 106 -5.08 -4.18 16.07
C GLY A 106 -5.79 -2.89 16.54
N GLY A 107 -5.60 -2.48 17.80
CA GLY A 107 -6.28 -1.32 18.37
C GLY A 107 -7.80 -1.55 18.47
N TYR A 108 -8.58 -0.47 18.66
CA TYR A 108 -10.04 -0.56 18.79
C TYR A 108 -10.73 -1.22 17.58
N PHE A 109 -10.08 -1.17 16.41
CA PHE A 109 -10.59 -1.72 15.15
C PHE A 109 -9.98 -3.07 14.75
N GLY A 110 -9.11 -3.68 15.58
CA GLY A 110 -8.51 -4.99 15.27
C GLY A 110 -7.62 -5.01 14.01
N MET A 111 -7.14 -3.86 13.53
CA MET A 111 -6.32 -3.75 12.31
C MET A 111 -4.89 -4.24 12.52
N ARG A 112 -4.63 -5.51 12.20
CA ARG A 112 -3.29 -6.11 12.16
C ARG A 112 -2.67 -5.94 10.78
N GLY A 113 -1.34 -5.95 10.70
CA GLY A 113 -0.61 -5.87 9.45
C GLY A 113 0.66 -6.72 9.47
N LEU A 114 1.18 -7.00 8.27
CA LEU A 114 2.45 -7.68 8.11
C LEU A 114 3.57 -6.65 8.17
N VAL A 115 4.41 -6.77 9.18
CA VAL A 115 5.63 -5.98 9.31
C VAL A 115 6.84 -6.88 9.12
N LEU A 116 7.74 -6.47 8.24
CA LEU A 116 9.05 -7.09 8.08
C LEU A 116 10.10 -6.21 8.78
N TYR A 117 10.89 -6.83 9.65
CA TYR A 117 11.90 -6.18 10.47
C TYR A 117 13.29 -6.73 10.15
N TRP A 118 14.24 -5.82 9.97
CA TRP A 118 15.67 -6.12 9.86
C TRP A 118 16.37 -5.54 11.08
N SER A 119 17.06 -6.39 11.84
CA SER A 119 17.86 -5.92 12.98
C SER A 119 19.10 -5.16 12.52
N PRO A 120 19.69 -4.29 13.38
CA PRO A 120 20.98 -3.66 13.10
C PRO A 120 22.04 -4.70 12.68
N LEU A 121 22.98 -4.27 11.83
CA LEU A 121 24.12 -5.11 11.44
C LEU A 121 25.01 -5.44 12.63
N ASP A 122 25.27 -4.44 13.46
CA ASP A 122 25.96 -4.57 14.73
C ASP A 122 24.99 -4.23 15.87
N PRO A 123 24.64 -5.19 16.75
CA PRO A 123 23.77 -4.95 17.91
C PRO A 123 24.30 -3.92 18.90
N SER A 124 25.62 -3.68 18.89
CA SER A 124 26.28 -2.73 19.78
C SER A 124 26.43 -1.33 19.19
N ASP A 125 26.08 -1.14 17.91
CA ASP A 125 26.15 0.16 17.25
C ASP A 125 25.06 1.11 17.78
N PRO A 126 25.44 2.23 18.42
CA PRO A 126 24.47 3.22 18.90
C PRO A 126 23.67 3.86 17.76
N GLU A 127 24.21 3.91 16.55
CA GLU A 127 23.53 4.44 15.36
C GLU A 127 22.61 3.40 14.70
N ARG A 128 22.64 2.14 15.17
CA ARG A 128 21.80 1.03 14.69
C ARG A 128 21.80 0.87 13.18
N LYS A 129 22.98 0.97 12.54
CA LYS A 129 23.09 0.91 11.09
C LYS A 129 22.53 -0.40 10.53
N GLY A 130 21.77 -0.27 9.45
CA GLY A 130 21.17 -1.41 8.74
C GLY A 130 19.93 -2.01 9.43
N GLU A 131 19.40 -1.35 10.47
CA GLU A 131 18.05 -1.61 10.98
C GLU A 131 17.01 -1.00 10.03
N ASP A 132 15.97 -1.76 9.69
CA ASP A 132 14.86 -1.25 8.88
C ASP A 132 13.55 -1.96 9.18
N VAL A 133 12.43 -1.27 8.90
CA VAL A 133 11.07 -1.75 9.14
C VAL A 133 10.21 -1.44 7.93
N LEU A 134 9.57 -2.46 7.36
CA LEU A 134 8.66 -2.33 6.24
C LEU A 134 7.26 -2.82 6.62
N TRP A 135 6.26 -2.00 6.34
CA TRP A 135 4.86 -2.44 6.33
C TRP A 135 4.51 -2.97 4.94
N VAL A 136 4.08 -4.22 4.86
CA VAL A 136 3.84 -4.93 3.59
C VAL A 136 2.37 -5.35 3.47
N GLY A 137 1.79 -5.04 2.32
CA GLY A 137 0.41 -5.43 1.99
C GLY A 137 -0.68 -4.52 2.58
N PRO A 138 -1.95 -4.85 2.29
CA PRO A 138 -3.10 -4.09 2.80
C PRO A 138 -3.25 -4.23 4.32
N LYS A 139 -4.17 -3.45 4.90
CA LYS A 139 -4.63 -3.66 6.28
C LYS A 139 -5.17 -5.09 6.38
N LEU A 140 -4.85 -5.80 7.46
CA LEU A 140 -5.13 -7.24 7.69
C LEU A 140 -4.28 -8.23 6.87
N ALA A 141 -3.27 -7.75 6.12
CA ALA A 141 -2.20 -8.62 5.67
C ALA A 141 -1.52 -9.24 6.89
N GLY A 142 -1.37 -10.56 6.91
CA GLY A 142 -0.82 -11.26 8.06
C GLY A 142 -0.08 -12.52 7.62
N GLU A 143 -0.35 -13.63 8.31
CA GLU A 143 0.36 -14.90 8.09
C GLU A 143 0.27 -15.40 6.64
N GLY A 144 -0.90 -15.30 6.00
CA GLY A 144 -1.07 -15.76 4.62
C GLY A 144 -0.16 -15.04 3.63
N LEU A 145 -0.04 -13.70 3.75
CA LEU A 145 0.85 -12.93 2.89
C LEU A 145 2.33 -13.22 3.21
N TRP A 146 2.66 -13.42 4.48
CA TRP A 146 4.01 -13.80 4.88
C TRP A 146 4.42 -15.13 4.26
N GLN A 147 3.58 -16.17 4.37
CA GLN A 147 3.84 -17.48 3.79
C GLN A 147 3.97 -17.39 2.27
N TYR A 148 3.11 -16.61 1.60
CA TYR A 148 3.24 -16.35 0.17
C TYR A 148 4.61 -15.80 -0.22
N ILE A 149 5.05 -14.71 0.46
CA ILE A 149 6.34 -14.07 0.18
C ILE A 149 7.50 -15.02 0.50
N ARG A 150 7.38 -15.76 1.60
CA ARG A 150 8.39 -16.72 2.04
C ARG A 150 8.55 -17.86 1.06
N THR A 151 7.46 -18.53 0.67
CA THR A 151 7.47 -19.60 -0.34
C THR A 151 8.01 -19.08 -1.67
N PHE A 152 7.64 -17.86 -2.07
CA PHE A 152 8.21 -17.22 -3.26
C PHE A 152 9.73 -17.06 -3.16
N MET A 153 10.25 -16.53 -2.05
CA MET A 153 11.68 -16.26 -1.87
C MET A 153 12.51 -17.53 -1.68
N GLU A 154 11.97 -18.54 -0.98
CA GLU A 154 12.69 -19.77 -0.67
C GLU A 154 12.54 -20.81 -1.81
N GLU A 155 11.30 -21.09 -2.22
CA GLU A 155 10.97 -22.22 -3.11
C GLU A 155 10.72 -21.80 -4.57
N GLY A 156 10.28 -20.55 -4.78
CA GLY A 156 10.07 -19.98 -6.11
C GLY A 156 8.62 -19.87 -6.55
N ILE A 157 8.40 -19.14 -7.64
CA ILE A 157 7.07 -18.79 -8.15
C ILE A 157 6.19 -19.99 -8.50
N ASP A 158 6.78 -21.12 -8.88
CA ASP A 158 6.04 -22.34 -9.24
C ASP A 158 5.37 -23.03 -8.03
N LYS A 159 5.85 -22.79 -6.81
CA LYS A 159 5.29 -23.34 -5.57
C LYS A 159 4.26 -22.42 -4.92
N VAL A 160 4.16 -21.19 -5.42
CA VAL A 160 3.24 -20.18 -4.93
C VAL A 160 1.88 -20.38 -5.60
N PRO A 161 0.75 -20.23 -4.88
CA PRO A 161 -0.57 -20.30 -5.49
C PRO A 161 -0.70 -19.26 -6.61
N ALA A 162 -1.25 -19.68 -7.74
CA ALA A 162 -1.53 -18.77 -8.84
C ALA A 162 -2.53 -17.69 -8.37
N PRO A 163 -2.25 -16.40 -8.64
CA PRO A 163 -3.14 -15.33 -8.25
C PRO A 163 -4.49 -15.47 -8.95
N THR A 164 -5.56 -15.32 -8.18
CA THR A 164 -6.93 -15.27 -8.66
C THR A 164 -7.19 -13.99 -9.46
N GLU A 165 -8.22 -13.99 -10.32
CA GLU A 165 -8.63 -12.81 -11.13
C GLU A 165 -8.74 -11.52 -10.27
N TYR A 166 -9.16 -11.67 -9.01
CA TYR A 166 -9.40 -10.58 -8.08
C TYR A 166 -8.15 -10.07 -7.36
N GLU A 167 -7.04 -10.81 -7.41
CA GLU A 167 -5.74 -10.39 -6.87
C GLU A 167 -4.95 -9.56 -7.90
N TRP A 168 -5.38 -9.59 -9.17
CA TRP A 168 -4.86 -8.71 -10.22
C TRP A 168 -5.49 -7.32 -10.13
N LEU A 169 -4.87 -6.46 -9.32
CA LEU A 169 -5.18 -5.04 -9.35
C LEU A 169 -4.49 -4.39 -10.54
N ARG A 170 -5.23 -3.79 -11.48
CA ARG A 170 -4.59 -2.86 -12.41
C ARG A 170 -4.16 -1.65 -11.60
N LYS A 171 -3.05 -1.03 -11.98
CA LYS A 171 -2.54 0.14 -11.28
C LYS A 171 -2.21 1.22 -12.30
N GLY A 172 -2.73 2.43 -12.10
CA GLY A 172 -2.65 3.53 -13.06
C GLY A 172 -4.02 3.79 -13.68
N PHE A 173 -4.97 4.26 -12.88
CA PHE A 173 -6.37 4.41 -13.28
C PHE A 173 -6.57 5.68 -14.08
N HIS A 174 -7.32 5.58 -15.17
CA HIS A 174 -7.57 6.71 -16.05
C HIS A 174 -8.69 7.61 -15.51
N THR A 175 -9.54 7.10 -14.63
CA THR A 175 -10.71 7.82 -14.11
C THR A 175 -10.93 7.58 -12.61
N PRO A 176 -11.55 8.53 -11.89
CA PRO A 176 -11.96 8.34 -10.49
C PRO A 176 -12.87 7.12 -10.29
N SER A 177 -13.77 6.85 -11.24
CA SER A 177 -14.64 5.68 -11.21
C SER A 177 -13.86 4.38 -11.31
N GLN A 178 -12.82 4.35 -12.16
CA GLN A 178 -11.97 3.18 -12.30
C GLN A 178 -11.11 2.96 -11.04
N HIS A 179 -10.55 4.02 -10.45
CA HIS A 179 -9.86 3.93 -9.17
C HIS A 179 -10.78 3.38 -8.08
N LEU A 180 -11.96 3.98 -7.91
CA LEU A 180 -12.95 3.57 -6.92
C LEU A 180 -13.37 2.10 -7.06
N GLU A 181 -13.61 1.67 -8.29
CA GLU A 181 -13.98 0.30 -8.62
C GLU A 181 -12.87 -0.69 -8.26
N GLU A 182 -11.65 -0.42 -8.70
CA GLU A 182 -10.55 -1.38 -8.62
C GLU A 182 -9.83 -1.37 -7.26
N THR A 183 -9.69 -0.22 -6.57
CA THR A 183 -8.96 -0.17 -5.28
C THR A 183 -9.84 -0.22 -4.05
N GLU A 184 -11.02 0.40 -4.08
CA GLU A 184 -11.86 0.56 -2.89
C GLU A 184 -13.00 -0.47 -2.86
N MET A 185 -13.63 -0.74 -4.01
CA MET A 185 -14.81 -1.61 -4.07
C MET A 185 -14.51 -3.07 -4.43
N SER A 186 -13.36 -3.37 -5.05
CA SER A 186 -13.01 -4.72 -5.52
C SER A 186 -13.11 -5.77 -4.41
N ALA A 187 -12.49 -5.52 -3.25
CA ALA A 187 -12.56 -6.43 -2.10
C ALA A 187 -13.99 -6.61 -1.57
N SER A 188 -14.78 -5.53 -1.53
CA SER A 188 -16.18 -5.57 -1.08
C SER A 188 -17.06 -6.39 -2.04
N ARG A 189 -16.88 -6.22 -3.35
CA ARG A 189 -17.62 -6.97 -4.38
C ARG A 189 -17.25 -8.45 -4.40
N VAL A 190 -15.98 -8.77 -4.14
CA VAL A 190 -15.54 -10.16 -3.99
C VAL A 190 -16.23 -10.82 -2.79
N LEU A 191 -16.23 -10.15 -1.65
CA LEU A 191 -16.92 -10.65 -0.45
C LEU A 191 -18.42 -10.83 -0.68
N ASP A 192 -19.04 -9.92 -1.41
CA ASP A 192 -20.45 -10.02 -1.77
C ASP A 192 -20.74 -11.18 -2.72
N ARG A 193 -19.89 -11.41 -3.74
CA ARG A 193 -20.01 -12.54 -4.66
C ARG A 193 -19.80 -13.89 -3.96
N ILE A 194 -18.73 -14.02 -3.18
CA ILE A 194 -18.42 -15.25 -2.42
C ILE A 194 -19.52 -15.53 -1.39
N GLY A 195 -20.03 -14.48 -0.73
CA GLY A 195 -21.08 -14.58 0.28
C GLY A 195 -22.51 -14.71 -0.28
N GLY A 196 -22.70 -14.77 -1.60
CA GLY A 196 -24.01 -14.89 -2.24
C GLY A 196 -24.93 -13.67 -2.08
N ARG A 197 -24.37 -12.49 -1.74
CA ARG A 197 -25.11 -11.25 -1.43
C ARG A 197 -25.44 -10.40 -2.66
N GLY A 198 -25.05 -10.84 -3.86
CA GLY A 198 -25.24 -10.12 -5.13
C GLY A 198 -24.24 -8.97 -5.34
N GLU A 199 -24.16 -8.39 -6.54
CA GLU A 199 -23.06 -7.47 -6.91
C GLU A 199 -23.08 -6.08 -6.22
N ASN A 200 -24.17 -5.72 -5.54
CA ASN A 200 -24.36 -4.39 -4.95
C ASN A 200 -25.01 -4.48 -3.56
N SER A 201 -24.38 -5.21 -2.64
CA SER A 201 -24.90 -5.31 -1.28
C SER A 201 -24.89 -3.94 -0.58
N THR A 202 -25.65 -3.84 0.52
CA THR A 202 -25.64 -2.66 1.39
C THR A 202 -24.22 -2.30 1.85
N GLN A 203 -23.35 -3.28 2.04
CA GLN A 203 -21.97 -3.06 2.46
C GLN A 203 -21.14 -2.40 1.36
N THR A 204 -21.26 -2.86 0.11
CA THR A 204 -20.60 -2.23 -1.04
C THR A 204 -21.10 -0.80 -1.28
N LYS A 205 -22.40 -0.52 -1.07
CA LYS A 205 -22.96 0.84 -1.15
C LYS A 205 -22.42 1.77 -0.06
N ILE A 206 -22.26 1.27 1.17
CA ILE A 206 -21.65 2.04 2.26
C ILE A 206 -20.19 2.33 1.96
N THR A 207 -19.43 1.34 1.49
CA THR A 207 -18.03 1.52 1.07
C THR A 207 -17.92 2.59 -0.01
N PHE A 208 -18.76 2.52 -1.05
CA PHE A 208 -18.83 3.55 -2.11
C PHE A 208 -19.10 4.95 -1.53
N LEU A 209 -20.09 5.11 -0.65
CA LEU A 209 -20.43 6.42 -0.08
C LEU A 209 -19.26 7.01 0.72
N MET A 210 -18.53 6.17 1.44
CA MET A 210 -17.39 6.59 2.26
C MET A 210 -16.17 7.02 1.44
N THR A 211 -15.99 6.46 0.24
CA THR A 211 -14.76 6.64 -0.56
C THR A 211 -14.96 7.48 -1.83
N PHE A 212 -16.19 7.61 -2.34
CA PHE A 212 -16.50 8.36 -3.56
C PHE A 212 -16.00 9.82 -3.50
N LEU A 213 -16.12 10.49 -2.36
CA LEU A 213 -15.65 11.88 -2.21
C LEU A 213 -14.13 12.01 -2.33
N TRP A 214 -13.39 10.93 -2.06
CA TRP A 214 -11.93 10.89 -2.12
C TRP A 214 -11.40 10.40 -3.47
N ALA A 215 -12.21 9.68 -4.25
CA ALA A 215 -11.80 9.12 -5.54
C ALA A 215 -11.24 10.16 -6.54
N PRO A 216 -11.79 11.39 -6.66
CA PRO A 216 -11.21 12.42 -7.52
C PRO A 216 -9.82 12.85 -7.06
N LEU A 217 -9.59 12.95 -5.74
CA LEU A 217 -8.30 13.34 -5.17
C LEU A 217 -7.24 12.25 -5.39
N HIS A 218 -7.62 10.98 -5.25
CA HIS A 218 -6.71 9.87 -5.57
C HIS A 218 -6.39 9.77 -7.06
N SER A 219 -7.39 9.97 -7.94
CA SER A 219 -7.15 10.03 -9.38
C SER A 219 -6.25 11.21 -9.79
N LEU A 220 -6.40 12.36 -9.11
CA LEU A 220 -5.51 13.50 -9.30
C LEU A 220 -4.08 13.16 -8.84
N ALA A 221 -3.91 12.51 -7.69
CA ALA A 221 -2.62 12.04 -7.21
C ALA A 221 -1.96 11.11 -8.23
N GLU A 222 -2.69 10.15 -8.81
CA GLU A 222 -2.15 9.22 -9.80
C GLU A 222 -1.65 9.90 -11.08
N ARG A 223 -2.20 11.07 -11.42
CA ARG A 223 -1.80 11.86 -12.58
C ARG A 223 -0.67 12.83 -12.28
N LEU A 224 -0.61 13.36 -11.06
CA LEU A 224 0.37 14.37 -10.65
C LEU A 224 1.63 13.78 -10.02
N CYS A 225 1.53 12.60 -9.41
CA CYS A 225 2.65 11.94 -8.76
C CYS A 225 3.40 11.01 -9.72
N THR A 226 4.71 10.96 -9.54
CA THR A 226 5.57 9.99 -10.24
C THR A 226 5.59 8.65 -9.50
N TRP A 227 5.60 7.56 -10.24
CA TRP A 227 5.87 6.23 -9.70
C TRP A 227 7.39 5.98 -9.67
N PRO A 228 7.95 5.53 -8.54
CA PRO A 228 9.37 5.16 -8.54
C PRO A 228 9.57 3.88 -9.37
N THR A 229 10.54 3.92 -10.28
CA THR A 229 10.97 2.80 -11.12
C THR A 229 12.23 2.17 -10.53
N PHE A 230 12.31 0.84 -10.60
CA PHE A 230 13.51 0.13 -10.19
C PHE A 230 14.53 0.17 -11.34
N PRO A 231 15.84 0.34 -11.05
CA PRO A 231 16.87 0.21 -12.06
C PRO A 231 16.88 -1.22 -12.63
N GLU A 232 17.40 -1.38 -13.85
CA GLU A 232 17.34 -2.66 -14.55
C GLU A 232 18.05 -3.79 -13.79
N GLU A 233 19.14 -3.46 -13.10
CA GLU A 233 19.91 -4.40 -12.26
C GLU A 233 19.13 -5.00 -11.08
N TRP A 234 18.03 -4.38 -10.66
CA TRP A 234 17.19 -4.88 -9.56
C TRP A 234 16.00 -5.70 -10.05
N ASN A 235 15.82 -5.84 -11.36
CA ASN A 235 14.75 -6.67 -11.91
C ASN A 235 14.96 -8.15 -11.55
N SER A 236 13.86 -8.84 -11.25
CA SER A 236 13.88 -10.28 -11.02
C SER A 236 13.66 -11.01 -12.35
N ASP A 237 14.09 -12.27 -12.38
CA ASP A 237 13.78 -13.29 -13.39
C ASP A 237 12.28 -13.55 -13.59
N CYS A 238 11.45 -13.14 -12.62
CA CYS A 238 10.00 -13.27 -12.65
C CYS A 238 9.30 -11.96 -12.26
N GLY A 239 8.06 -11.80 -12.71
CA GLY A 239 7.23 -10.64 -12.39
C GLY A 239 6.72 -9.90 -13.61
N GLN A 240 5.97 -8.84 -13.35
CA GLN A 240 5.47 -7.95 -14.39
C GLN A 240 6.51 -6.82 -14.59
N LYS A 241 6.94 -6.60 -15.84
CA LYS A 241 7.66 -5.37 -16.20
C LYS A 241 6.62 -4.27 -16.26
N ARG A 242 6.63 -3.35 -15.29
CA ARG A 242 5.68 -2.24 -15.28
C ARG A 242 6.16 -1.17 -16.25
N ARG A 243 5.23 -0.56 -16.99
CA ARG A 243 5.56 0.58 -17.83
C ARG A 243 6.04 1.77 -16.99
N GLU A 244 7.03 2.48 -17.51
CA GLU A 244 7.64 3.64 -16.86
C GLU A 244 6.72 4.87 -16.86
N ASP A 245 5.73 4.91 -17.77
CA ASP A 245 4.70 5.94 -17.86
C ASP A 245 3.56 5.76 -16.82
N GLY A 246 3.52 4.64 -16.10
CA GLY A 246 2.66 4.40 -14.94
C GLY A 246 1.15 4.33 -15.21
N ILE A 247 0.72 4.39 -16.47
CA ILE A 247 -0.67 4.48 -16.89
C ILE A 247 -1.02 3.30 -17.81
N GLY A 248 -2.06 2.52 -17.46
CA GLY A 248 -2.55 1.38 -18.26
C GLY A 248 -2.41 0.01 -17.56
N PRO A 249 -2.91 -1.08 -18.19
CA PRO A 249 -2.83 -2.42 -17.62
C PRO A 249 -1.37 -2.87 -17.46
N GLU A 250 -1.04 -3.52 -16.34
CA GLU A 250 0.30 -4.08 -16.14
C GLU A 250 0.57 -5.19 -17.16
N GLU A 251 1.83 -5.32 -17.62
CA GLU A 251 2.20 -6.40 -18.53
C GLU A 251 1.90 -7.77 -17.91
N PRO A 252 1.61 -8.81 -18.70
CA PRO A 252 1.40 -10.14 -18.17
C PRO A 252 2.62 -10.61 -17.35
N LEU A 253 2.35 -11.36 -16.29
CA LEU A 253 3.37 -11.95 -15.44
C LEU A 253 4.27 -12.85 -16.29
N ARG A 254 5.58 -12.54 -16.29
CA ARG A 254 6.58 -13.34 -17.00
C ARG A 254 7.36 -14.14 -15.97
N TRP A 255 7.54 -15.43 -16.22
CA TRP A 255 8.54 -16.24 -15.54
C TRP A 255 8.89 -17.44 -16.44
N THR A 256 10.07 -17.99 -16.25
CA THR A 256 10.46 -19.25 -16.90
C THR A 256 10.02 -20.40 -16.00
N PRO A 257 9.06 -21.25 -16.42
CA PRO A 257 8.58 -22.35 -15.58
C PRO A 257 9.67 -23.42 -15.40
N SER A 258 9.74 -24.04 -14.23
CA SER A 258 10.62 -25.20 -14.01
C SER A 258 10.19 -26.42 -14.83
N PRO A 259 11.13 -27.34 -15.14
CA PRO A 259 10.80 -28.58 -15.86
C PRO A 259 9.69 -29.42 -15.19
N GLU A 260 9.65 -29.42 -13.86
CA GLU A 260 8.62 -30.12 -13.07
C GLU A 260 7.24 -29.48 -13.24
N SER A 261 7.15 -28.15 -13.28
CA SER A 261 5.86 -27.46 -13.45
C SER A 261 5.32 -27.66 -14.87
N ILE A 262 6.19 -27.69 -15.88
CA ILE A 262 5.83 -28.00 -17.28
C ILE A 262 5.25 -29.42 -17.36
N ALA A 263 5.90 -30.41 -16.76
CA ALA A 263 5.42 -31.79 -16.74
C ALA A 263 4.07 -31.94 -15.99
N GLY A 264 3.88 -31.17 -14.90
CA GLY A 264 2.62 -31.11 -14.17
C GLY A 264 1.46 -30.49 -14.96
N GLN A 265 1.73 -29.42 -15.73
CA GLN A 265 0.73 -28.80 -16.61
C GLN A 265 0.31 -29.73 -17.76
N GLN A 266 1.26 -30.41 -18.40
CA GLN A 266 0.98 -31.37 -19.46
C GLN A 266 0.08 -32.53 -18.98
N ARG A 267 0.29 -33.01 -17.75
CA ARG A 267 -0.59 -34.03 -17.15
C ARG A 267 -2.00 -33.52 -16.86
N LYS A 268 -2.16 -32.27 -16.45
CA LYS A 268 -3.49 -31.66 -16.23
C LYS A 268 -4.25 -31.47 -17.54
N SER A 269 -3.58 -31.02 -18.60
CA SER A 269 -4.20 -30.85 -19.93
C SER A 269 -4.54 -32.16 -20.63
N ALA A 270 -3.89 -33.28 -20.28
CA ALA A 270 -4.23 -34.60 -20.82
C ALA A 270 -5.46 -35.26 -20.16
N HIS A 271 -5.98 -34.66 -19.07
CA HIS A 271 -7.15 -35.15 -18.32
C HIS A 271 -8.38 -34.23 -18.44
N VAL A 272 -8.34 -33.27 -19.36
CA VAL A 272 -9.48 -32.44 -19.80
C VAL A 272 -9.85 -32.85 -21.21
#